data_AF-A0A0K6I8P3-F1
#
_entry.id   AF-A0A0K6I8P3-F1
#
_cell.length_a   1.000
_cell.length_b   1.000
_cell.length_c   1.000
_cell.angle_alpha   90.00
_cell.angle_beta   90.00
_cell.angle_gamma   90.00
#
_symmetry.space_group_name_H-M   'P 1'
#
loop_
_entity.id
_entity.type
_entity.pdbx_description
1 polymer ?
#
loop_
_entity_poly.entity_id
_entity_poly.type
_entity_poly.pdbx_seq_one_letter_code
_entity_poly.pdbx_strand_id
1 'polypeptide(L)'
;MSIASASKWMYAAYVVQKKQGVLSADDVSFLHFTSGYIKLSMCLPMQTVDSCVQYQSNGVLSPNAVGYFSYGGGHMEMHADLNGLGPMDSAALATEIMSQLGSEVSIAYSQPQPPGGVVTTPAAYAVFLRKMLSGQLLLGSMLGADQVCTNPATCPTALYTPVPQTESWSYALGHWVESDPVVGDGAFSSAGAFGFYPWIDASRTLYGILAPHVTTGNSVGYASAECGRLMRKAWISGVEQ
;
A
#
# COMPACT_ATOMS: atom_id res chain seq x y z
N MET A 1 11.32 0.58 -12.10
CA MET A 1 11.93 0.74 -10.77
C MET A 1 11.14 -0.06 -9.75
N SER A 2 11.78 -0.60 -8.71
CA SER A 2 11.04 -1.21 -7.60
C SER A 2 10.36 -0.11 -6.80
N ILE A 3 9.06 -0.27 -6.54
CA ILE A 3 8.26 0.70 -5.78
C ILE A 3 8.00 0.24 -4.34
N ALA A 4 8.51 -0.95 -3.97
CA ALA A 4 8.38 -1.53 -2.64
C ALA A 4 6.92 -1.47 -2.14
N SER A 5 6.70 -0.97 -0.92
CA SER A 5 5.38 -0.91 -0.28
C SER A 5 4.30 -0.13 -1.04
N ALA A 6 4.64 0.73 -2.01
CA ALA A 6 3.63 1.36 -2.88
C ALA A 6 2.84 0.34 -3.72
N SER A 7 3.33 -0.91 -3.80
CA SER A 7 2.61 -2.07 -4.36
C SER A 7 1.29 -2.36 -3.63
N LYS A 8 1.22 -2.10 -2.32
CA LYS A 8 0.05 -2.37 -1.47
C LYS A 8 -1.22 -1.69 -1.98
N TRP A 9 -1.08 -0.45 -2.46
CA TRP A 9 -2.22 0.32 -2.97
C TRP A 9 -2.76 -0.26 -4.28
N MET A 10 -1.88 -0.72 -5.16
CA MET A 10 -2.26 -1.42 -6.40
C MET A 10 -2.95 -2.76 -6.10
N TYR A 11 -2.43 -3.52 -5.13
CA TYR A 11 -3.05 -4.77 -4.71
C TYR A 11 -4.43 -4.56 -4.08
N ALA A 12 -4.59 -3.56 -3.20
CA ALA A 12 -5.90 -3.21 -2.65
C ALA A 12 -6.89 -2.81 -3.74
N ALA A 13 -6.46 -2.03 -4.74
CA ALA A 13 -7.31 -1.66 -5.87
C ALA A 13 -7.72 -2.88 -6.70
N TYR A 14 -6.80 -3.84 -6.91
CA TYR A 14 -7.12 -5.11 -7.55
C TYR A 14 -8.19 -5.88 -6.77
N VAL A 15 -8.04 -6.02 -5.45
CA VAL A 15 -9.02 -6.74 -4.60
C VAL A 15 -10.39 -6.06 -4.70
N VAL A 16 -10.44 -4.73 -4.51
CA VAL A 16 -11.70 -3.98 -4.60
C VAL A 16 -12.37 -4.13 -5.97
N GLN A 17 -11.60 -4.09 -7.07
CA GLN A 17 -12.13 -4.34 -8.41
C GLN A 17 -12.67 -5.77 -8.55
N LYS A 18 -11.88 -6.78 -8.13
CA LYS A 18 -12.25 -8.19 -8.23
C LYS A 18 -13.52 -8.51 -7.44
N LYS A 19 -13.70 -7.85 -6.30
CA LYS A 19 -14.86 -7.95 -5.40
C LYS A 19 -15.99 -6.97 -5.76
N GLN A 20 -15.86 -6.22 -6.86
CA GLN A 20 -16.86 -5.26 -7.34
C GLN A 20 -17.27 -4.23 -6.28
N GLY A 21 -16.32 -3.80 -5.43
CA GLY A 21 -16.56 -2.82 -4.37
C GLY A 21 -17.19 -3.38 -3.09
N VAL A 22 -17.57 -4.67 -3.05
CA VAL A 22 -18.20 -5.29 -1.89
C VAL A 22 -17.19 -6.18 -1.16
N LEU A 23 -16.56 -5.62 -0.14
CA LEU A 23 -15.55 -6.32 0.66
C LEU A 23 -16.20 -7.08 1.83
N SER A 24 -15.70 -8.28 2.10
CA SER A 24 -16.00 -8.99 3.35
C SER A 24 -15.23 -8.40 4.52
N ALA A 25 -15.62 -8.73 5.75
CA ALA A 25 -14.87 -8.36 6.94
C ALA A 25 -13.43 -8.89 6.92
N ASP A 26 -13.22 -10.08 6.34
CA ASP A 26 -11.89 -10.65 6.16
C ASP A 26 -11.08 -9.81 5.18
N ASP A 27 -11.62 -9.49 3.99
CA ASP A 27 -10.94 -8.63 3.00
C ASP A 27 -10.49 -7.31 3.67
N VAL A 28 -11.38 -6.66 4.42
CA VAL A 28 -11.06 -5.42 5.15
C VAL A 28 -9.92 -5.66 6.15
N SER A 29 -10.01 -6.70 6.98
CA SER A 29 -8.98 -7.02 8.00
C SER A 29 -7.58 -7.23 7.40
N PHE A 30 -7.51 -7.82 6.20
CA PHE A 30 -6.27 -8.01 5.47
C PHE A 30 -5.77 -6.74 4.79
N LEU A 31 -6.66 -5.90 4.24
CA LEU A 31 -6.27 -4.68 3.53
C LEU A 31 -5.88 -3.53 4.46
N HIS A 32 -6.45 -3.45 5.67
CA HIS A 32 -6.10 -2.44 6.68
C HIS A 32 -5.19 -2.96 7.82
N PHE A 33 -4.63 -4.17 7.67
CA PHE A 33 -3.58 -4.75 8.52
C PHE A 33 -3.97 -5.06 9.96
N THR A 34 -5.16 -5.65 10.15
CA THR A 34 -5.63 -6.17 11.44
C THR A 34 -5.83 -7.69 11.44
N SER A 35 -5.55 -8.39 10.33
CA SER A 35 -5.78 -9.84 10.21
C SER A 35 -4.81 -10.74 11.02
N GLY A 36 -3.78 -10.17 11.65
CA GLY A 36 -2.78 -10.92 12.43
C GLY A 36 -1.64 -11.58 11.63
N TYR A 37 -1.65 -11.51 10.30
CA TYR A 37 -0.56 -12.01 9.44
C TYR A 37 0.57 -10.97 9.30
N ILE A 38 1.26 -10.70 10.41
CA ILE A 38 2.19 -9.57 10.52
C ILE A 38 3.61 -9.87 10.00
N LYS A 39 3.88 -11.11 9.58
CA LYS A 39 5.24 -11.57 9.23
C LYS A 39 5.42 -11.62 7.71
N LEU A 40 6.50 -11.04 7.21
CA LEU A 40 6.96 -11.25 5.83
C LEU A 40 8.45 -10.93 5.80
N SER A 41 9.32 -11.94 5.69
CA SER A 41 10.76 -11.73 5.60
C SER A 41 11.17 -11.34 4.19
N MET A 42 10.96 -12.24 3.23
CA MET A 42 11.22 -12.04 1.81
C MET A 42 10.47 -13.07 0.97
N CYS A 43 10.20 -12.75 -0.30
CA CYS A 43 9.89 -13.74 -1.33
C CYS A 43 11.10 -13.88 -2.27
N LEU A 44 11.33 -15.08 -2.79
CA LEU A 44 12.37 -15.35 -3.78
C LEU A 44 11.83 -15.16 -5.21
N PRO A 45 12.66 -14.71 -6.19
CA PRO A 45 12.17 -14.38 -7.53
C PRO A 45 11.49 -15.52 -8.31
N MET A 46 11.91 -16.77 -8.10
CA MET A 46 11.41 -17.96 -8.81
C MET A 46 10.26 -18.69 -8.07
N GLN A 47 9.69 -18.05 -7.06
CA GLN A 47 8.55 -18.58 -6.33
C GLN A 47 7.23 -18.32 -7.06
N THR A 48 6.19 -18.99 -6.58
CA THR A 48 4.79 -18.55 -6.66
C THR A 48 4.39 -17.80 -5.37
N VAL A 49 3.24 -17.12 -5.37
CA VAL A 49 2.66 -16.50 -4.15
C VAL A 49 2.54 -17.51 -3.00
N ASP A 50 1.97 -18.70 -3.26
CA ASP A 50 1.79 -19.78 -2.27
C ASP A 50 3.15 -20.22 -1.69
N SER A 51 4.13 -20.45 -2.56
CA SER A 51 5.47 -20.82 -2.09
C SER A 51 6.18 -19.69 -1.33
N CYS A 52 5.82 -18.41 -1.55
CA CYS A 52 6.28 -17.32 -0.70
C CYS A 52 5.57 -17.32 0.65
N VAL A 53 4.26 -17.54 0.72
CA VAL A 53 3.51 -17.69 1.98
C VAL A 53 4.11 -18.81 2.84
N GLN A 54 4.47 -19.94 2.23
CA GLN A 54 5.11 -21.08 2.90
C GLN A 54 6.61 -20.86 3.21
N TYR A 55 7.22 -19.80 2.66
CA TYR A 55 8.63 -19.53 2.86
C TYR A 55 8.88 -18.96 4.26
N GLN A 56 9.69 -19.68 5.04
CA GLN A 56 10.04 -19.34 6.42
C GLN A 56 8.81 -19.15 7.31
N SER A 57 8.42 -17.90 7.60
CA SER A 57 7.31 -17.57 8.49
C SER A 57 6.32 -16.56 7.88
N ASN A 58 6.39 -16.33 6.57
CA ASN A 58 5.62 -15.32 5.84
C ASN A 58 4.09 -15.50 5.98
N GLY A 59 3.60 -16.73 5.99
CA GLY A 59 2.18 -17.07 6.13
C GLY A 59 1.74 -17.40 7.56
N VAL A 60 2.60 -17.23 8.57
CA VAL A 60 2.29 -17.70 9.92
C VAL A 60 1.49 -16.65 10.68
N LEU A 61 0.25 -16.98 11.02
CA LEU A 61 -0.63 -16.17 11.85
C LEU A 61 0.01 -15.88 13.22
N SER A 62 -0.09 -14.63 13.66
CA SER A 62 0.22 -14.22 15.04
C SER A 62 -1.10 -13.99 15.79
N PRO A 63 -1.59 -14.93 16.61
CA PRO A 63 -2.91 -14.82 17.24
C PRO A 63 -3.10 -13.57 18.10
N ASN A 64 -2.01 -13.10 18.74
CA ASN A 64 -2.02 -11.89 19.56
C ASN A 64 -2.08 -10.58 18.76
N ALA A 65 -1.97 -10.63 17.44
CA ALA A 65 -2.08 -9.48 16.55
C ALA A 65 -3.42 -9.40 15.81
N VAL A 66 -4.30 -10.39 15.98
CA VAL A 66 -5.64 -10.38 15.36
C VAL A 66 -6.48 -9.25 15.98
N GLY A 67 -7.03 -8.38 15.14
CA GLY A 67 -7.78 -7.19 15.54
C GLY A 67 -6.92 -6.00 15.91
N TYR A 68 -5.59 -6.12 15.88
CA TYR A 68 -4.66 -5.02 16.16
C TYR A 68 -3.96 -4.59 14.87
N PHE A 69 -3.85 -3.28 14.65
CA PHE A 69 -3.07 -2.76 13.54
C PHE A 69 -1.59 -3.12 13.73
N SER A 70 -0.97 -3.71 12.72
CA SER A 70 0.47 -3.93 12.69
C SER A 70 0.96 -3.91 11.25
N TYR A 71 1.72 -2.87 10.89
CA TYR A 71 2.18 -2.72 9.51
C TYR A 71 3.09 -3.88 9.07
N GLY A 72 2.68 -4.61 8.03
CA GLY A 72 3.43 -5.76 7.54
C GLY A 72 2.95 -6.20 6.16
N GLY A 73 3.83 -6.84 5.39
CA GLY A 73 3.44 -7.38 4.08
C GLY A 73 2.65 -8.69 4.17
N GLY A 74 2.79 -9.45 5.25
CA GLY A 74 2.22 -10.80 5.40
C GLY A 74 0.70 -10.84 5.23
N HIS A 75 0.01 -9.77 5.63
CA HIS A 75 -1.43 -9.61 5.45
C HIS A 75 -1.80 -9.79 3.97
N MET A 76 -1.26 -8.95 3.09
CA MET A 76 -1.62 -9.01 1.67
C MET A 76 -1.03 -10.23 0.95
N GLU A 77 0.12 -10.73 1.39
CA GLU A 77 0.70 -11.97 0.85
C GLU A 77 -0.23 -13.17 1.10
N MET A 78 -0.63 -13.37 2.35
CA MET A 78 -1.59 -14.42 2.72
C MET A 78 -2.97 -14.19 2.09
N HIS A 79 -3.43 -12.94 2.04
CA HIS A 79 -4.69 -12.61 1.38
C HIS A 79 -4.69 -13.01 -0.09
N ALA A 80 -3.56 -12.81 -0.78
CA ALA A 80 -3.42 -13.15 -2.20
C ALA A 80 -3.51 -14.66 -2.42
N ASP A 81 -2.81 -15.42 -1.57
CA ASP A 81 -2.86 -16.88 -1.58
C ASP A 81 -4.30 -17.40 -1.38
N LEU A 82 -4.97 -16.93 -0.32
CA LEU A 82 -6.35 -17.30 0.00
C LEU A 82 -7.38 -16.90 -1.07
N ASN A 83 -7.07 -15.89 -1.90
CA ASN A 83 -7.96 -15.40 -2.96
C ASN A 83 -7.56 -15.91 -4.36
N GLY A 84 -6.88 -17.06 -4.43
CA GLY A 84 -6.65 -17.78 -5.68
C GLY A 84 -5.45 -17.29 -6.49
N LEU A 85 -4.58 -16.47 -5.91
CA LEU A 85 -3.32 -16.05 -6.53
C LEU A 85 -2.15 -16.96 -6.16
N GLY A 86 -2.33 -17.90 -5.23
CA GLY A 86 -1.30 -18.81 -4.73
C GLY A 86 -0.41 -19.45 -5.81
N PRO A 87 -0.98 -20.08 -6.85
CA PRO A 87 -0.18 -20.73 -7.91
C PRO A 87 0.57 -19.77 -8.84
N MET A 88 0.35 -18.46 -8.75
CA MET A 88 0.90 -17.50 -9.71
C MET A 88 2.36 -17.18 -9.40
N ASP A 89 3.22 -17.33 -10.40
CA ASP A 89 4.55 -16.74 -10.41
C ASP A 89 4.47 -15.22 -10.69
N SER A 90 5.63 -14.56 -10.76
CA SER A 90 5.71 -13.10 -11.00
C SER A 90 5.03 -12.65 -12.30
N ALA A 91 5.10 -13.44 -13.38
CA ALA A 91 4.55 -13.08 -14.68
C ALA A 91 3.02 -13.27 -14.73
N ALA A 92 2.54 -14.39 -14.19
CA ALA A 92 1.13 -14.67 -14.05
C ALA A 92 0.46 -13.67 -13.11
N LEU A 93 1.10 -13.35 -11.98
CA LEU A 93 0.60 -12.36 -11.01
C LEU A 93 0.50 -10.98 -11.65
N ALA A 94 1.51 -10.51 -12.38
CA ALA A 94 1.43 -9.23 -13.08
C ALA A 94 0.25 -9.20 -14.06
N THR A 95 0.05 -10.27 -14.82
CA THR A 95 -1.05 -10.40 -15.79
C THR A 95 -2.42 -10.35 -15.10
N GLU A 96 -2.59 -11.09 -14.00
CA GLU A 96 -3.86 -11.11 -13.25
C GLU A 96 -4.16 -9.75 -12.63
N ILE A 97 -3.18 -9.09 -12.01
CA ILE A 97 -3.38 -7.77 -11.41
C ILE A 97 -3.77 -6.75 -12.50
N MET A 98 -3.07 -6.74 -13.64
CA MET A 98 -3.41 -5.87 -14.78
C MET A 98 -4.77 -6.19 -15.39
N SER A 99 -5.29 -7.42 -15.28
CA SER A 99 -6.63 -7.76 -15.76
C SER A 99 -7.74 -6.95 -15.08
N GLN A 100 -7.51 -6.51 -13.83
CA GLN A 100 -8.48 -5.71 -13.07
C GLN A 100 -8.14 -4.22 -13.08
N LEU A 101 -6.86 -3.85 -13.10
CA LEU A 101 -6.42 -2.45 -13.13
C LEU A 101 -6.43 -1.83 -14.55
N GLY A 102 -6.45 -2.68 -15.57
CA GLY A 102 -6.29 -2.36 -16.98
C GLY A 102 -4.83 -2.38 -17.43
N SER A 103 -4.60 -2.80 -18.68
CA SER A 103 -3.26 -2.99 -19.27
C SER A 103 -2.44 -1.72 -19.40
N GLU A 104 -3.05 -0.54 -19.31
CA GLU A 104 -2.34 0.75 -19.32
C GLU A 104 -1.59 1.00 -18.00
N VAL A 105 -1.99 0.32 -16.91
CA VAL A 105 -1.27 0.28 -15.64
C VAL A 105 -0.17 -0.79 -15.74
N SER A 106 0.81 -0.53 -16.59
CA SER A 106 1.89 -1.48 -16.88
C SER A 106 2.74 -1.76 -15.64
N ILE A 107 2.76 -3.01 -15.19
CA ILE A 107 3.55 -3.48 -14.05
C ILE A 107 4.25 -4.80 -14.36
N ALA A 108 5.32 -5.07 -13.63
CA ALA A 108 5.90 -6.40 -13.47
C ALA A 108 6.10 -6.68 -11.98
N TYR A 109 6.44 -7.92 -11.64
CA TYR A 109 6.86 -8.30 -10.29
C TYR A 109 8.32 -8.77 -10.33
N SER A 110 9.18 -8.27 -9.43
CA SER A 110 10.55 -8.78 -9.26
C SER A 110 10.60 -10.07 -8.44
N GLN A 111 9.56 -10.29 -7.64
CA GLN A 111 9.24 -11.52 -6.91
C GLN A 111 7.71 -11.56 -6.74
N PRO A 112 7.08 -12.73 -6.58
CA PRO A 112 5.61 -12.88 -6.54
C PRO A 112 5.04 -12.37 -5.20
N GLN A 113 5.23 -11.08 -4.92
CA GLN A 113 4.97 -10.43 -3.64
C GLN A 113 4.02 -9.25 -3.85
N PRO A 114 2.70 -9.44 -3.86
CA PRO A 114 1.71 -8.36 -3.95
C PRO A 114 1.99 -7.11 -3.06
N PRO A 115 2.41 -7.24 -1.78
CA PRO A 115 2.65 -6.07 -0.92
C PRO A 115 3.94 -5.30 -1.16
N GLY A 116 4.82 -5.75 -2.08
CA GLY A 116 6.17 -5.17 -2.17
C GLY A 116 6.96 -5.39 -3.45
N GLY A 117 6.55 -6.31 -4.31
CA GLY A 117 7.34 -6.78 -5.45
C GLY A 117 7.09 -6.03 -6.75
N VAL A 118 6.20 -5.03 -6.81
CA VAL A 118 5.91 -4.33 -8.06
C VAL A 118 7.14 -3.57 -8.56
N VAL A 119 7.40 -3.74 -9.85
CA VAL A 119 8.30 -2.93 -10.65
C VAL A 119 7.47 -2.21 -11.71
N THR A 120 7.56 -0.88 -11.72
CA THR A 120 6.82 -0.05 -12.69
C THR A 120 7.55 1.26 -12.96
N THR A 121 6.91 2.20 -13.67
CA THR A 121 7.40 3.55 -13.95
C THR A 121 6.47 4.59 -13.30
N PRO A 122 6.97 5.81 -13.01
CA PRO A 122 6.10 6.88 -12.53
C PRO A 122 4.94 7.20 -13.50
N ALA A 123 5.18 7.10 -14.80
CA ALA A 123 4.15 7.34 -15.82
C ALA A 123 3.01 6.30 -15.75
N ALA A 124 3.34 5.02 -15.59
CA ALA A 124 2.35 3.95 -15.44
C ALA A 124 1.60 4.05 -14.09
N TYR A 125 2.30 4.39 -13.00
CA TYR A 125 1.65 4.62 -11.71
C TYR A 125 0.75 5.87 -11.75
N ALA A 126 1.10 6.90 -12.54
CA ALA A 126 0.22 8.07 -12.74
C ALA A 126 -1.07 7.69 -13.47
N VAL A 127 -1.05 6.71 -14.39
CA VAL A 127 -2.28 6.16 -14.99
C VAL A 127 -3.16 5.55 -13.90
N PHE A 128 -2.58 4.74 -13.00
CA PHE A 128 -3.29 4.16 -11.86
C PHE A 128 -3.96 5.24 -10.97
N LEU A 129 -3.23 6.29 -10.59
CA LEU A 129 -3.78 7.40 -9.79
C LEU A 129 -4.92 8.13 -10.52
N ARG A 130 -4.76 8.42 -11.81
CA ARG A 130 -5.82 9.05 -12.62
C ARG A 130 -7.05 8.16 -12.76
N LYS A 131 -6.88 6.84 -12.85
CA LYS A 131 -8.00 5.90 -12.89
C LYS A 131 -8.77 5.87 -11.57
N MET A 132 -8.10 5.99 -10.42
CA MET A 132 -8.79 6.17 -9.13
C MET A 132 -9.56 7.49 -9.09
N LEU A 133 -8.95 8.61 -9.49
CA LEU A 133 -9.60 9.93 -9.48
C LEU A 133 -10.79 10.04 -10.44
N SER A 134 -10.72 9.39 -11.60
CA SER A 134 -11.81 9.39 -12.60
C SER A 134 -12.91 8.37 -12.32
N GLY A 135 -12.82 7.61 -11.22
CA GLY A 135 -13.79 6.57 -10.86
C GLY A 135 -13.73 5.30 -11.70
N GLN A 136 -12.69 5.13 -12.53
CA GLN A 136 -12.46 3.89 -13.29
C GLN A 136 -11.98 2.75 -12.40
N LEU A 137 -11.38 3.07 -11.24
CA LEU A 137 -11.07 2.11 -10.18
C LEU A 137 -11.90 2.44 -8.94
N LEU A 138 -12.70 1.47 -8.51
CA LEU A 138 -13.66 1.58 -7.42
C LEU A 138 -13.02 2.04 -6.10
N LEU A 139 -11.76 1.63 -5.83
CA LEU A 139 -11.03 2.05 -4.64
C LEU A 139 -10.90 3.58 -4.54
N GLY A 140 -10.92 4.32 -5.66
CA GLY A 140 -10.88 5.79 -5.65
C GLY A 140 -12.05 6.44 -4.89
N SER A 141 -13.23 5.81 -4.91
CA SER A 141 -14.39 6.25 -4.11
C SER A 141 -14.26 5.89 -2.62
N MET A 142 -13.45 4.88 -2.31
CA MET A 142 -13.26 4.30 -0.98
C MET A 142 -11.97 4.77 -0.29
N LEU A 143 -11.31 5.83 -0.78
CA LEU A 143 -10.12 6.38 -0.12
C LEU A 143 -10.45 6.86 1.30
N GLY A 144 -9.72 6.36 2.29
CA GLY A 144 -9.98 6.58 3.72
C GLY A 144 -11.10 5.74 4.33
N ALA A 145 -11.77 4.87 3.57
CA ALA A 145 -12.74 3.92 4.12
C ALA A 145 -12.04 2.90 5.04
N ASP A 146 -12.75 2.46 6.08
CA ASP A 146 -12.30 1.44 7.04
C ASP A 146 -10.95 1.75 7.71
N GLN A 147 -10.62 3.05 7.85
CA GLN A 147 -9.35 3.46 8.42
C GLN A 147 -9.22 3.10 9.91
N VAL A 148 -8.03 2.68 10.32
CA VAL A 148 -7.67 2.36 11.71
C VAL A 148 -6.52 3.26 12.17
N CYS A 149 -6.47 3.55 13.47
CA CYS A 149 -5.33 4.26 14.07
C CYS A 149 -4.09 3.37 14.11
N THR A 150 -2.91 3.96 13.89
CA THR A 150 -1.68 3.19 13.67
C THR A 150 -0.56 3.44 14.66
N ASN A 151 -0.66 4.49 15.49
CA ASN A 151 0.43 4.90 16.38
C ASN A 151 0.31 4.23 17.77
N PRO A 152 1.19 3.29 18.15
CA PRO A 152 1.11 2.59 19.44
C PRO A 152 1.24 3.51 20.67
N ALA A 153 1.80 4.72 20.51
CA ALA A 153 1.89 5.69 21.60
C ALA A 153 0.54 6.32 21.95
N THR A 154 -0.43 6.33 21.02
CA THR A 154 -1.74 6.97 21.18
C THR A 154 -2.93 6.06 20.90
N CYS A 155 -2.69 4.87 20.33
CA CYS A 155 -3.70 3.91 19.89
C CYS A 155 -3.42 2.54 20.53
N PRO A 156 -4.18 2.11 21.56
CA PRO A 156 -3.99 0.82 22.24
C PRO A 156 -4.19 -0.40 21.34
N THR A 157 -4.88 -0.23 20.21
CA THR A 157 -5.13 -1.25 19.20
C THR A 157 -4.08 -1.25 18.08
N ALA A 158 -2.94 -0.56 18.25
CA ALA A 158 -1.83 -0.58 17.32
C ALA A 158 -0.57 -1.19 17.96
N LEU A 159 0.09 -2.10 17.24
CA LEU A 159 1.30 -2.79 17.69
C LEU A 159 2.56 -2.23 17.01
N TYR A 160 2.50 -1.92 15.71
CA TYR A 160 3.67 -1.49 14.95
C TYR A 160 3.30 -0.60 13.76
N THR A 161 4.08 0.46 13.56
CA THR A 161 4.01 1.37 12.41
C THR A 161 5.42 1.80 11.99
N PRO A 162 5.68 1.99 10.67
CA PRO A 162 6.91 2.60 10.18
C PRO A 162 6.89 4.14 10.27
N VAL A 163 5.73 4.75 10.51
CA VAL A 163 5.60 6.21 10.72
C VAL A 163 6.19 6.56 12.10
N PRO A 164 7.01 7.62 12.25
CA PRO A 164 7.49 8.05 13.56
C PRO A 164 6.35 8.22 14.56
N GLN A 165 6.52 7.73 15.79
CA GLN A 165 5.48 7.80 16.83
C GLN A 165 5.14 9.22 17.28
N THR A 166 5.88 10.23 16.81
CA THR A 166 5.56 11.65 16.96
C THR A 166 4.44 12.12 16.02
N GLU A 167 4.08 11.35 15.00
CA GLU A 167 2.95 11.60 14.11
C GLU A 167 1.89 10.47 14.24
N SER A 168 0.62 10.81 14.06
CA SER A 168 -0.52 9.88 14.14
C SER A 168 -1.27 9.83 12.82
N TRP A 169 -0.79 9.00 11.90
CA TRP A 169 -1.50 8.68 10.67
C TRP A 169 -2.55 7.58 10.91
N SER A 170 -3.43 7.40 9.94
CA SER A 170 -4.34 6.25 9.88
C SER A 170 -3.98 5.36 8.69
N TYR A 171 -4.38 4.09 8.73
CA TYR A 171 -4.23 3.17 7.61
C TYR A 171 -5.60 2.65 7.18
N ALA A 172 -5.89 2.74 5.89
CA ALA A 172 -7.14 2.32 5.29
C ALA A 172 -6.89 1.09 4.40
N LEU A 173 -7.72 0.89 3.37
CA LEU A 173 -7.61 -0.23 2.43
C LEU A 173 -6.33 -0.12 1.57
N GLY A 174 -5.20 -0.62 2.10
CA GLY A 174 -3.89 -0.68 1.43
C GLY A 174 -3.15 0.63 1.24
N HIS A 175 -3.59 1.71 1.90
CA HIS A 175 -2.99 3.03 1.80
C HIS A 175 -3.02 3.76 3.15
N TRP A 176 -2.08 4.69 3.31
CA TRP A 176 -2.02 5.63 4.42
C TRP A 176 -3.01 6.76 4.21
N VAL A 177 -3.54 7.27 5.32
CA VAL A 177 -4.20 8.58 5.42
C VAL A 177 -3.31 9.43 6.32
N GLU A 178 -2.74 10.50 5.77
CA GLU A 178 -1.83 11.42 6.48
C GLU A 178 -2.63 12.36 7.40
N SER A 179 -3.28 11.76 8.40
CA SER A 179 -4.30 12.35 9.26
C SER A 179 -3.76 12.95 10.56
N ASP A 180 -2.45 13.16 10.68
CA ASP A 180 -1.88 13.72 11.90
C ASP A 180 -2.51 15.10 12.19
N PRO A 181 -2.98 15.38 13.42
CA PRO A 181 -3.70 16.62 13.70
C PRO A 181 -2.83 17.88 13.68
N VAL A 182 -1.50 17.75 13.75
CA VAL A 182 -0.56 18.89 13.79
C VAL A 182 0.01 19.15 12.41
N VAL A 183 0.46 18.10 11.72
CA VAL A 183 1.20 18.23 10.45
C VAL A 183 0.53 17.52 9.28
N GLY A 184 -0.50 16.72 9.51
CA GLY A 184 -1.23 16.03 8.44
C GLY A 184 -2.09 16.98 7.60
N ASP A 185 -2.19 16.69 6.31
CA ASP A 185 -3.06 17.39 5.36
C ASP A 185 -4.19 16.50 4.81
N GLY A 186 -4.34 15.29 5.37
CA GLY A 186 -5.38 14.34 4.99
C GLY A 186 -5.15 13.64 3.65
N ALA A 187 -3.97 13.79 3.04
CA ALA A 187 -3.65 13.10 1.79
C ALA A 187 -3.67 11.57 1.95
N PHE A 188 -4.05 10.89 0.86
CA PHE A 188 -3.99 9.44 0.73
C PHE A 188 -2.69 9.06 0.05
N SER A 189 -1.90 8.14 0.62
CA SER A 189 -0.58 7.82 0.08
C SER A 189 -0.15 6.38 0.30
N SER A 190 0.92 5.97 -0.37
CA SER A 190 1.50 4.63 -0.19
C SER A 190 3.01 4.64 -0.36
N ALA A 191 3.73 5.12 0.66
CA ALA A 191 5.17 5.28 0.60
C ALA A 191 5.92 3.92 0.50
N GLY A 192 6.78 3.80 -0.49
CA GLY A 192 7.70 2.69 -0.70
C GLY A 192 9.00 2.85 0.10
N ALA A 193 9.59 1.72 0.52
CA ALA A 193 10.83 1.69 1.30
C ALA A 193 12.02 2.38 0.60
N PHE A 194 12.02 2.45 -0.73
CA PHE A 194 13.08 3.10 -1.53
C PHE A 194 12.76 4.56 -1.92
N GLY A 195 11.72 5.13 -1.31
CA GLY A 195 11.32 6.53 -1.47
C GLY A 195 10.27 6.81 -2.54
N PHE A 196 9.88 5.80 -3.35
CA PHE A 196 8.75 5.99 -4.26
C PHE A 196 7.48 6.32 -3.46
N TYR A 197 6.90 7.48 -3.70
CA TYR A 197 5.82 8.05 -2.90
C TYR A 197 4.73 8.64 -3.81
N PRO A 198 3.66 7.86 -4.07
CA PRO A 198 2.45 8.34 -4.73
C PRO A 198 1.46 8.90 -3.71
N TRP A 199 0.68 9.89 -4.12
CA TRP A 199 -0.38 10.45 -3.29
C TRP A 199 -1.57 10.96 -4.11
N ILE A 200 -2.73 11.02 -3.46
CA ILE A 200 -3.93 11.76 -3.86
C ILE A 200 -4.27 12.71 -2.70
N ASP A 201 -4.59 13.97 -3.01
CA ASP A 201 -4.92 14.93 -1.96
C ASP A 201 -6.28 14.65 -1.31
N ALA A 202 -6.53 15.26 -0.14
CA ALA A 202 -7.78 15.06 0.60
C ALA A 202 -9.03 15.43 -0.20
N SER A 203 -8.96 16.41 -1.12
CA SER A 203 -10.10 16.80 -1.96
C SER A 203 -10.36 15.84 -3.12
N ARG A 204 -9.44 14.89 -3.38
CA ARG A 204 -9.49 13.94 -4.49
C ARG A 204 -9.54 14.64 -5.85
N THR A 205 -8.77 15.71 -6.00
CA THR A 205 -8.69 16.48 -7.27
C THR A 205 -7.27 16.51 -7.84
N LEU A 206 -6.27 16.33 -6.97
CA LEU A 206 -4.86 16.34 -7.31
C LEU A 206 -4.22 15.00 -6.96
N TYR A 207 -3.22 14.64 -7.75
CA TYR A 207 -2.33 13.54 -7.44
C TYR A 207 -0.89 13.95 -7.71
N GLY A 208 0.04 13.24 -7.11
CA GLY A 208 1.46 13.43 -7.38
C GLY A 208 2.25 12.16 -7.11
N ILE A 209 3.47 12.15 -7.63
CA ILE A 209 4.43 11.07 -7.44
C ILE A 209 5.80 11.69 -7.23
N LEU A 210 6.43 11.35 -6.11
CA LEU A 210 7.87 11.49 -5.93
C LEU A 210 8.47 10.11 -6.22
N ALA A 211 9.44 10.06 -7.13
CA ALA A 211 10.05 8.80 -7.54
C ALA A 211 11.58 8.77 -7.35
N PRO A 212 12.11 9.14 -6.16
CA PRO A 212 13.50 8.84 -5.86
C PRO A 212 13.69 7.32 -5.82
N HIS A 213 14.94 6.89 -6.02
CA HIS A 213 15.32 5.50 -5.87
C HIS A 213 16.56 5.43 -4.98
N VAL A 214 16.31 5.39 -3.68
CA VAL A 214 17.35 5.41 -2.65
C VAL A 214 17.35 4.05 -1.95
N THR A 215 18.45 3.31 -2.11
CA THR A 215 18.61 1.95 -1.58
C THR A 215 19.36 1.91 -0.24
N THR A 216 19.73 3.07 0.29
CA THR A 216 20.49 3.22 1.54
C THR A 216 19.82 4.25 2.45
N GLY A 217 19.88 4.03 3.76
CA GLY A 217 19.24 4.92 4.74
C GLY A 217 17.92 4.38 5.27
N ASN A 218 17.52 4.89 6.43
CA ASN A 218 16.31 4.49 7.14
C ASN A 218 15.16 5.43 6.81
N SER A 219 13.93 4.92 6.83
CA SER A 219 12.70 5.72 6.71
C SER A 219 12.61 6.60 5.46
N VAL A 220 13.25 6.19 4.36
CA VAL A 220 13.24 6.93 3.07
C VAL A 220 11.82 7.20 2.57
N GLY A 221 10.92 6.22 2.72
CA GLY A 221 9.50 6.39 2.38
C GLY A 221 8.83 7.51 3.17
N TYR A 222 9.10 7.61 4.47
CA TYR A 222 8.57 8.67 5.33
C TYR A 222 9.16 10.04 4.94
N ALA A 223 10.47 10.12 4.72
CA ALA A 223 11.11 11.36 4.25
C ALA A 223 10.53 11.85 2.90
N SER A 224 10.16 10.92 2.03
CA SER A 224 9.49 11.24 0.76
C SER A 224 8.07 11.77 0.98
N ALA A 225 7.36 11.27 2.00
CA ALA A 225 6.06 11.81 2.37
C ALA A 225 6.15 13.22 2.97
N GLU A 226 7.14 13.49 3.83
CA GLU A 226 7.41 14.84 4.35
C GLU A 226 7.69 15.83 3.21
N CYS A 227 8.56 15.45 2.27
CA CYS A 227 8.82 16.26 1.07
C CYS A 227 7.55 16.46 0.23
N GLY A 228 6.76 15.40 0.03
CA GLY A 228 5.51 15.46 -0.72
C GLY A 228 4.48 16.40 -0.10
N ARG A 229 4.38 16.43 1.24
CA ARG A 229 3.53 17.35 2.00
C ARG A 229 3.91 18.81 1.76
N LEU A 230 5.21 19.13 1.81
CA LEU A 230 5.71 20.46 1.47
C LEU A 230 5.42 20.82 0.01
N MET A 231 5.61 19.90 -0.92
CA MET A 231 5.28 20.12 -2.33
C MET A 231 3.79 20.39 -2.56
N ARG A 232 2.90 19.63 -1.90
CA ARG A 232 1.44 19.89 -1.95
C ARG A 232 1.09 21.27 -1.43
N LYS A 233 1.65 21.64 -0.28
CA LYS A 233 1.45 22.97 0.31
C LYS A 233 1.97 24.08 -0.60
N ALA A 234 3.13 23.89 -1.22
CA ALA A 234 3.68 24.83 -2.19
C ALA A 234 2.78 24.98 -3.41
N TRP A 235 2.29 23.87 -3.96
CA TRP A 235 1.41 23.85 -5.12
C TRP A 235 0.09 24.57 -4.88
N ILE A 236 -0.55 24.33 -3.72
CA ILE A 236 -1.84 24.93 -3.37
C ILE A 236 -1.70 26.42 -3.05
N SER A 237 -0.64 26.79 -2.31
CA SER A 237 -0.44 28.18 -1.88
C SER A 237 0.22 29.07 -2.94
N GLY A 238 0.95 28.49 -3.88
CA GLY A 238 1.84 29.21 -4.79
C GLY A 238 3.09 29.79 -4.12
N VAL A 239 3.46 29.31 -2.91
CA VAL A 239 4.57 29.82 -2.10
C VAL A 239 5.59 28.71 -1.83
N GLU A 240 6.89 29.02 -1.94
CA GLU A 240 7.97 28.09 -1.56
C GLU A 240 7.86 27.64 -0.09
N GLN A 241 8.31 26.41 0.20
CA GLN A 241 8.21 25.79 1.53
C GLN A 241 9.58 25.38 2.05
#